data_AF-A0A2G5T064-F1
#
_entry.id   AF-A0A2G5T064-F1
#
_cell.length_a   1.000
_cell.length_b   1.000
_cell.length_c   1.000
_cell.angle_alpha   90.00
_cell.angle_beta   90.00
_cell.angle_gamma   90.00
#
_symmetry.space_group_name_H-M   'P 1'
#
loop_
_entity.id
_entity.type
_entity.pdbx_description
1 polymer ?
#
loop_
_entity_poly.entity_id
_entity_poly.type
_entity_poly.pdbx_seq_one_letter_code
_entity_poly.pdbx_strand_id
1 'polypeptide(L)' 'MFIEPLLVYLICANNTLEEWRIVFLTHGVLLIVGNVIFCYFATDEPADFTHHKQSGEEMTDVPPERRRLTENEA' A
#
# COMPACT_ATOMS: atom_id res chain seq x y z
N MET A 1 15.09 3.07 12.78
CA MET A 1 16.42 2.45 12.60
C MET A 1 17.27 2.35 13.88
N PHE A 2 16.98 3.09 14.97
CA PHE A 2 17.76 3.00 16.22
C PHE A 2 17.23 1.98 17.25
N ILE A 3 16.00 1.49 17.08
CA ILE A 3 15.37 0.55 18.03
C ILE A 3 16.03 -0.82 17.98
N GLU A 4 16.42 -1.26 16.79
CA GLU A 4 17.00 -2.58 16.52
C GLU A 4 18.36 -2.77 17.23
N PRO A 5 19.37 -1.88 17.07
CA PRO A 5 20.61 -2.00 17.82
C PRO A 5 20.45 -1.86 19.34
N LEU A 6 19.43 -1.12 19.82
CA LEU A 6 19.12 -1.04 21.25
C LEU A 6 18.55 -2.38 21.78
N LEU A 7 17.66 -3.02 21.03
CA LEU A 7 17.07 -4.30 21.39
C LEU A 7 18.14 -5.40 21.44
N VAL A 8 19.03 -5.45 20.46
CA VAL A 8 20.16 -6.40 20.44
C VAL A 8 21.09 -6.16 21.63
N TYR A 9 21.42 -4.90 21.94
CA TYR A 9 22.24 -4.56 23.10
C TYR A 9 21.62 -5.02 24.43
N LEU A 10 20.29 -4.93 24.57
CA LEU A 10 19.59 -5.38 25.78
C LEU A 10 19.55 -6.91 25.92
N ILE A 11 19.51 -7.66 24.82
CA ILE A 11 19.37 -9.12 24.82
C ILE A 11 20.73 -9.83 24.82
N CYS A 12 21.70 -9.34 24.05
CA CYS A 12 23.03 -9.94 23.90
C CYS A 12 24.04 -9.30 24.88
N ALA A 13 23.81 -9.47 26.19
CA ALA A 13 24.71 -8.92 27.21
C ALA A 13 26.03 -9.70 27.30
N ASN A 14 26.00 -11.02 27.11
CA ASN A 14 27.18 -11.91 27.25
C ASN A 14 27.68 -12.44 25.90
N ASN A 15 27.01 -12.06 24.81
CA ASN A 15 27.31 -12.47 23.44
C ASN A 15 27.34 -14.00 23.27
N THR A 16 26.40 -14.69 23.92
CA THR A 16 26.33 -16.16 23.90
C THR A 16 25.42 -16.67 22.78
N LEU A 17 25.63 -17.91 22.35
CA LEU A 17 24.81 -18.53 21.30
C LEU A 17 23.33 -18.62 21.69
N GLU A 18 23.03 -18.77 22.98
CA GLU A 18 21.65 -18.80 23.48
C GLU A 18 20.94 -17.45 23.32
N GLU A 19 21.61 -16.35 23.70
CA GLU A 19 21.08 -14.98 23.53
C GLU A 19 20.77 -14.68 22.07
N TRP A 20 21.66 -15.07 21.15
CA TRP A 20 21.43 -14.91 19.71
C TRP A 20 20.22 -15.70 19.20
N ARG A 21 19.98 -16.92 19.71
CA ARG A 21 18.78 -17.68 19.36
C ARG A 21 17.52 -16.94 19.79
N ILE A 22 17.53 -16.32 20.97
CA ILE A 22 16.42 -15.51 21.48
C ILE A 22 16.19 -14.28 20.58
N VAL A 23 17.26 -13.59 20.14
CA VAL A 23 17.15 -12.46 19.21
C VAL A 23 16.45 -12.88 17.92
N PHE A 24 16.89 -13.98 17.28
CA PHE A 24 16.29 -14.44 16.02
C PHE A 24 14.85 -14.92 16.19
N LEU A 25 14.55 -15.63 17.28
CA LEU A 25 13.18 -16.06 17.58
C LEU A 25 12.26 -14.86 17.82
N THR A 26 12.72 -13.84 18.55
CA THR A 26 11.97 -12.62 18.81
C THR A 26 11.64 -11.90 17.50
N HIS A 27 12.61 -11.79 16.58
CA HIS A 27 12.38 -11.23 15.25
C HIS A 27 11.36 -12.04 14.44
N GLY A 28 11.48 -13.37 14.45
CA GLY A 28 10.53 -14.26 13.80
C GLY A 28 9.10 -14.06 14.31
N VAL A 29 8.93 -13.99 15.63
CA VAL A 29 7.62 -13.73 16.26
C VAL A 29 7.08 -12.35 15.88
N LEU A 30 7.90 -11.30 15.92
CA LEU A 30 7.48 -9.95 15.54
C LEU A 30 7.02 -9.89 14.07
N LEU A 31 7.72 -10.57 13.17
CA LEU A 31 7.34 -10.66 11.76
C LEU A 31 6.00 -11.40 11.58
N ILE A 32 5.83 -12.53 12.28
CA ILE A 32 4.57 -13.29 12.21
C ILE A 32 3.41 -12.45 12.74
N VAL A 33 3.57 -11.83 13.91
CA VAL A 33 2.54 -10.97 14.50
C VAL A 33 2.22 -9.79 13.59
N GLY A 34 3.24 -9.13 13.03
CA GLY A 34 3.05 -8.04 12.08
C GLY A 34 2.26 -8.46 10.84
N ASN A 35 2.55 -9.64 10.28
CA ASN A 35 1.79 -10.18 9.15
C ASN A 35 0.35 -10.56 9.53
N VAL A 36 0.12 -11.14 10.70
CA VAL A 36 -1.23 -11.45 11.19
C VAL A 36 -2.05 -10.19 11.36
N ILE A 37 -1.48 -9.15 11.97
CA ILE A 37 -2.13 -7.82 12.11
C ILE A 37 -2.41 -7.26 10.73
N PHE A 38 -1.45 -7.29 9.81
CA PHE A 38 -1.64 -6.80 8.44
C PHE A 38 -2.81 -7.52 7.75
N CYS A 39 -2.87 -8.85 7.82
CA CYS A 39 -3.97 -9.61 7.23
C CYS A 39 -5.34 -9.27 7.83
N TYR A 40 -5.41 -8.82 9.09
CA TYR A 40 -6.66 -8.45 9.73
C TYR A 40 -7.09 -7.00 9.41
N PHE A 41 -6.14 -6.06 9.33
CA PHE A 41 -6.43 -4.63 9.21
C PHE A 41 -6.29 -4.08 7.78
N ALA A 42 -5.53 -4.75 6.91
CA ALA A 42 -5.39 -4.31 5.53
C ALA A 42 -6.69 -4.55 4.78
N THR A 43 -7.20 -3.48 4.17
CA THR A 43 -8.30 -3.54 3.20
C THR A 43 -7.73 -3.39 1.79
N ASP A 44 -8.30 -4.10 0.84
CA ASP A 44 -8.04 -3.93 -0.59
C ASP A 44 -8.93 -2.85 -1.22
N GLU A 45 -9.81 -2.21 -0.44
CA GLU A 45 -10.65 -1.14 -0.92
C GLU A 45 -9.82 0.06 -1.41
N PRO A 46 -10.19 0.64 -2.56
CA PRO A 46 -9.50 1.80 -3.11
C PRO A 46 -9.63 2.97 -2.14
N ALA A 47 -8.52 3.68 -1.91
CA ALA A 47 -8.53 4.87 -1.05
C ALA A 47 -9.53 5.90 -1.60
N ASP A 48 -10.24 6.62 -0.73
CA ASP A 48 -11.36 7.50 -1.11
C ASP A 48 -11.03 8.49 -2.23
N PHE A 49 -9.81 9.01 -2.26
CA PHE A 49 -9.32 9.96 -3.27
C PHE A 49 -9.09 9.35 -4.67
N THR A 50 -9.06 8.02 -4.77
CA THR A 50 -8.83 7.29 -6.03
C THR A 50 -10.12 6.96 -6.78
N HIS A 51 -11.28 7.18 -6.15
CA HIS A 51 -12.56 7.11 -6.85
C HIS A 51 -12.57 8.25 -7.89
N HIS A 52 -12.38 7.89 -9.17
CA HIS A 52 -12.64 8.80 -10.26
C HIS A 52 -14.11 9.21 -10.13
N LYS A 53 -14.35 10.46 -9.72
CA LYS A 53 -15.64 11.11 -9.97
C LYS A 53 -15.84 10.98 -11.47
N GLN A 54 -16.73 10.09 -11.90
CA GLN A 54 -17.46 10.30 -13.14
C GLN A 54 -18.30 11.55 -12.90
N SER A 55 -17.67 12.73 -12.89
CA SER A 55 -18.35 13.91 -13.35
C SER A 55 -18.80 13.53 -14.75
N GLY A 56 -20.11 13.40 -14.94
CA GLY A 56 -20.71 13.35 -16.25
C GLY A 56 -20.43 14.65 -16.98
N GLU A 57 -19.18 14.86 -17.38
CA GLU A 57 -18.87 15.56 -18.61
C GLU A 57 -19.22 14.59 -19.73
N GLU A 58 -20.53 14.46 -19.92
CA GLU A 58 -21.10 14.17 -21.22
C GLU A 58 -20.40 15.12 -22.20
N MET A 59 -19.48 14.58 -22.99
CA MET A 59 -18.92 15.26 -24.14
C MET A 59 -20.03 15.41 -25.20
N THR A 60 -21.02 16.24 -24.90
CA THR A 60 -21.96 16.79 -25.88
C THR A 60 -21.66 18.26 -26.06
N ASP A 61 -20.52 18.53 -26.68
CA ASP A 61 -20.52 19.63 -27.63
C ASP A 61 -19.61 19.25 -28.79
N VAL A 62 -20.16 18.47 -29.71
CA VAL A 62 -19.66 18.49 -31.08
C VAL A 62 -20.27 19.75 -31.70
N PRO A 63 -19.47 20.78 -32.02
CA PRO A 63 -20.00 21.98 -32.65
C PRO A 63 -20.77 21.60 -33.92
N PRO A 64 -21.94 22.22 -34.18
CA PRO A 64 -22.85 21.81 -35.26
C PRO A 64 -22.19 21.82 -36.65
N GLU A 65 -21.08 22.54 -36.81
CA GLU A 65 -20.28 22.63 -38.03
C GLU A 65 -19.66 21.29 -38.44
N ARG A 66 -19.21 20.45 -37.49
CA ARG A 66 -18.63 19.13 -37.81
C ARG A 66 -19.67 18.14 -38.35
N ARG A 67 -20.93 18.24 -37.89
CA ARG A 67 -22.04 17.39 -38.36
C ARG A 67 -22.46 17.73 -39.79
N ARG A 68 -22.40 19.01 -40.17
CA ARG A 68 -22.74 19.49 -41.53
C ARG A 68 -21.73 19.02 -42.58
N LEU A 69 -20.44 18.98 -42.23
CA LEU A 69 -19.39 18.51 -43.13
C LEU A 69 -19.55 17.02 -43.45
N THR A 70 -19.84 16.19 -42.43
CA THR A 70 -20.03 14.75 -42.62
C THR A 70 -21.27 14.36 -43.43
N GLU A 71 -22.30 15.20 -43.45
CA GLU A 71 -23.54 14.95 -44.21
C GLU A 71 -23.43 15.39 -45.68
N ASN A 72 -22.54 16.34 -45.99
CA ASN A 72 -22.32 16.81 -47.35
C ASN A 72 -21.25 16.01 -48.11
N GLU A 73 -20.48 15.15 -47.41
CA GLU A 73 -19.43 14.30 -47.97
C GLU A 73 -19.87 12.83 -48.17
N ALA A 74 -21.10 12.47 -47.79
CA ALA A 74 -21.69 11.12 -47.94
C ALA A 74 -22.71 11.07 -49.09
#